data_AF-A0A2D5SYV8-F1
#
_entry.id   AF-A0A2D5SYV8-F1
#
_cell.length_a   1.000
_cell.length_b   1.000
_cell.length_c   1.000
_cell.angle_alpha   90.00
_cell.angle_beta   90.00
_cell.angle_gamma   90.00
#
_symmetry.space_group_name_H-M   'P 1'
#
loop_
_entity.id
_entity.type
_entity.pdbx_description
1 polymer ?
#
loop_
_entity_poly.entity_id
_entity_poly.type
_entity_poly.pdbx_seq_one_letter_code
_entity_poly.pdbx_strand_id
1 'polypeptide(L)'
;ADHTALKEALMNNVNAITDQGEGGGVAEMLSKCWVEEQWAQNLLAALAASSEEEHPSKVKEKFQPSAEALKADYPASGDEGPISGSACARITNKYKDHFQIFSDTLQLIVDFEKPNASSSERYMTWPTWFAEGNAWSSALLDPNGGDKAHKTNPQLPQVESVVQALNNLKLTANIGDTHKLFSQSAVGTIKGLTTALDRYWSGQTNEFPGPAMGGSGDRVSICWATTGIAPDLVTGIEPQNPQTLYHACQGMSYTNIGSDDLPPPEVYHSCKGSNDCKAQGGCGFVHSTTAGGSCGGSVAKGPKSAPADNKCNNLGGCAVPISASQLFPELADGEYKMQLFKFDLKNKNSFSAIDYTYPKSTEPCKGKQAPEKQDEHVLMPYEKGDGVYNIAWQAYCNANGLLDADGNPKEQPAPSDIRLALPPST
;
A
#
# COMPACT_ATOMS: atom_id res chain seq x y z
N ALA A 1 15.03 5.93 38.51
CA ALA A 1 16.08 6.89 38.13
C ALA A 1 15.40 8.15 37.62
N ASP A 2 16.01 9.31 37.76
CA ASP A 2 15.49 10.54 37.17
C ASP A 2 15.63 10.45 35.65
N HIS A 3 14.51 10.38 34.94
CA HIS A 3 14.44 10.30 33.48
C HIS A 3 14.03 11.63 32.83
N THR A 4 14.07 12.74 33.58
CA THR A 4 13.64 14.07 33.14
C THR A 4 14.27 14.45 31.79
N ALA A 5 15.59 14.38 31.66
CA ALA A 5 16.28 14.72 30.41
C ALA A 5 15.87 13.84 29.21
N LEU A 6 15.60 12.55 29.44
CA LEU A 6 15.15 11.64 28.38
C LEU A 6 13.72 11.98 27.95
N LYS A 7 12.83 12.27 28.90
CA LYS A 7 11.45 12.69 28.62
C LYS A 7 11.42 14.04 27.90
N GLU A 8 12.28 14.98 28.27
CA GLU A 8 12.45 16.25 27.56
C GLU A 8 12.94 16.04 26.12
N ALA A 9 13.93 15.17 25.90
CA ALA A 9 14.39 14.83 24.55
C ALA A 9 13.28 14.17 23.72
N LEU A 10 12.49 13.25 24.31
CA LEU A 10 11.34 12.64 23.67
C LEU A 10 10.31 13.69 23.26
N MET A 11 9.97 14.62 24.15
CA MET A 11 9.00 15.68 23.84
C MET A 11 9.52 16.67 22.80
N ASN A 12 10.82 16.93 22.76
CA ASN A 12 11.42 17.70 21.66
C ASN A 12 11.25 16.97 20.31
N ASN A 13 11.37 15.64 20.27
CA ASN A 13 11.09 14.86 19.05
C ASN A 13 9.60 14.91 18.67
N VAL A 14 8.69 14.78 19.64
CA VAL A 14 7.25 14.93 19.42
C VAL A 14 6.95 16.30 18.83
N ASN A 15 7.55 17.36 19.39
CA ASN A 15 7.38 18.72 18.90
C ASN A 15 7.94 18.89 17.48
N ALA A 16 9.12 18.32 17.19
CA ALA A 16 9.71 18.32 15.86
C ALA A 16 8.84 17.63 14.81
N ILE A 17 8.10 16.58 15.18
CA ILE A 17 7.25 15.80 14.27
C ILE A 17 5.89 16.47 14.06
N THR A 18 5.30 16.99 15.14
CA THR A 18 3.89 17.41 15.15
C THR A 18 3.68 18.88 14.84
N ASP A 19 4.71 19.70 15.06
CA ASP A 19 4.58 21.15 15.01
C ASP A 19 5.81 21.82 14.39
N GLN A 20 7.00 21.20 14.37
CA GLN A 20 8.24 21.81 13.85
C GLN A 20 8.56 23.20 14.44
N GLY A 21 7.93 23.55 15.56
CA GLY A 21 8.01 24.87 16.18
C GLY A 21 7.06 25.93 15.61
N GLU A 22 6.11 25.55 14.75
CA GLU A 22 5.11 26.38 14.06
C GLU A 22 4.01 26.92 15.00
N GLY A 23 3.87 26.36 16.21
CA GLY A 23 2.99 26.85 17.26
C GLY A 23 1.95 25.84 17.72
N GLY A 24 2.26 25.15 18.82
CA GLY A 24 1.33 24.83 19.91
C GLY A 24 0.19 23.86 19.54
N GLY A 25 0.48 22.56 19.60
CA GLY A 25 -0.56 21.53 19.50
C GLY A 25 -0.28 20.35 20.40
N VAL A 26 0.37 19.34 19.86
CA VAL A 26 0.46 18.01 20.51
C VAL A 26 1.45 18.02 21.68
N ALA A 27 2.64 18.62 21.52
CA ALA A 27 3.65 18.63 22.58
C ALA A 27 3.17 19.42 23.82
N GLU A 28 2.54 20.57 23.60
CA GLU A 28 1.95 21.38 24.67
C GLU A 28 0.76 20.66 25.33
N MET A 29 -0.14 20.09 24.54
CA MET A 29 -1.29 19.32 25.04
C MET A 29 -0.85 18.14 25.91
N LEU A 30 0.15 17.38 25.45
CA LEU A 30 0.72 16.27 26.22
C LEU A 30 1.35 16.79 27.50
N SER A 31 2.18 17.84 27.46
CA SER A 31 2.79 18.40 28.68
C SER A 31 1.75 18.91 29.69
N LYS A 32 0.62 19.46 29.24
CA LYS A 32 -0.49 19.86 30.14
C LYS A 32 -1.11 18.66 30.88
N CYS A 33 -1.14 17.47 30.28
CA CYS A 33 -1.61 16.25 30.96
C CYS A 33 -0.67 15.78 32.08
N TRP A 34 0.58 16.24 32.09
CA TRP A 34 1.63 15.83 33.03
C TRP A 34 2.20 17.00 33.82
N VAL A 35 1.41 18.04 34.08
CA VAL A 35 1.86 19.31 34.68
C VAL A 35 2.58 19.16 36.04
N GLU A 36 2.34 18.07 36.75
CA GLU A 36 3.01 17.75 38.02
C GLU A 36 4.45 17.25 37.85
N GLU A 37 4.86 16.89 36.62
CA GLU A 37 6.19 16.38 36.33
C GLU A 37 7.15 17.52 35.94
N GLN A 38 8.37 17.47 36.48
CA GLN A 38 9.38 18.51 36.24
C GLN A 38 9.71 18.72 34.75
N TRP A 39 9.84 17.64 33.97
CA TRP A 39 10.09 17.73 32.52
C TRP A 39 8.97 18.47 31.77
N ALA A 40 7.72 18.31 32.20
CA ALA A 40 6.57 18.93 31.56
C ALA A 40 6.50 20.41 31.90
N GLN A 41 6.78 20.77 33.16
CA GLN A 41 6.89 22.16 33.60
C GLN A 41 8.01 22.89 32.85
N ASN A 42 9.17 22.25 32.69
CA ASN A 42 10.30 22.80 31.93
C ASN A 42 9.91 23.09 30.48
N LEU A 43 9.22 22.15 29.81
CA LEU A 43 8.77 22.32 28.43
C LEU A 43 7.72 23.44 28.31
N LEU A 44 6.71 23.48 29.19
CA LEU A 44 5.67 24.50 29.19
C LEU A 44 6.26 25.91 29.43
N ALA A 45 7.23 26.02 30.35
CA ALA A 45 7.93 27.28 30.59
C ALA A 45 8.74 27.73 29.35
N ALA A 46 9.42 26.79 28.67
CA ALA A 46 10.16 27.09 27.45
C ALA A 46 9.23 27.51 26.29
N LEU A 47 8.07 26.86 26.14
CA LEU A 47 7.06 27.23 25.14
C LEU A 47 6.48 28.62 25.41
N ALA A 48 6.12 28.93 26.66
CA ALA A 48 5.62 30.24 27.06
C ALA A 48 6.65 31.37 26.84
N ALA A 49 7.93 31.07 27.07
CA ALA A 49 9.04 32.00 26.83
C ALA A 49 9.32 32.25 25.34
N SER A 50 8.88 31.35 24.45
CA SER A 50 9.06 31.47 23.00
C SER A 50 7.93 32.22 22.28
N SER A 51 7.09 32.96 23.01
CA SER A 51 5.94 33.73 22.51
C SER A 51 6.28 35.01 21.74
N GLU A 52 7.45 35.08 21.10
CA GLU A 52 7.60 36.04 20.01
C GLU A 52 6.61 35.64 18.90
N GLU A 53 5.98 36.63 18.28
CA GLU A 53 5.12 36.48 17.09
C GLU A 53 5.95 35.95 15.90
N GLU A 54 6.51 34.75 16.01
CA GLU A 54 7.10 34.04 14.88
C GLU A 54 5.94 33.76 13.93
N HIS A 55 6.01 34.39 12.75
CA HIS A 55 5.06 34.21 11.67
C HIS A 55 4.86 32.70 11.44
N PRO A 56 3.60 32.20 11.33
CA PRO A 56 3.26 30.77 11.15
C PRO A 56 3.63 30.30 9.74
N SER A 57 4.90 30.44 9.38
CA SER A 57 5.47 30.16 8.06
C SER A 57 6.94 29.74 8.14
N LYS A 58 7.47 29.50 9.36
CA LYS A 58 8.89 29.23 9.59
C LYS A 58 9.15 28.10 10.59
N VAL A 59 9.96 27.13 10.16
CA VAL A 59 10.47 26.05 11.01
C VAL A 59 11.62 26.56 11.87
N LYS A 60 11.55 26.32 13.19
CA LYS A 60 12.62 26.70 14.13
C LYS A 60 13.94 26.03 13.75
N GLU A 61 15.05 26.74 13.84
CA GLU A 61 16.37 26.28 13.37
C GLU A 61 16.75 24.88 13.88
N LYS A 62 16.50 24.60 15.17
CA LYS A 62 16.78 23.29 15.79
C LYS A 62 15.98 22.11 15.20
N PHE A 63 14.90 22.38 14.48
CA PHE A 63 14.05 21.39 13.82
C PHE A 63 14.27 21.33 12.30
N GLN A 64 15.10 22.22 11.74
CA GLN A 64 15.42 22.18 10.32
C GLN A 64 16.35 21.01 10.02
N PRO A 65 16.16 20.29 8.89
CA PRO A 65 17.04 19.21 8.50
C PRO A 65 18.47 19.69 8.21
N SER A 66 19.45 18.85 8.57
CA SER A 66 20.87 19.07 8.22
C SER A 66 21.08 18.88 6.72
N ALA A 67 21.75 19.84 6.08
CA ALA A 67 22.07 19.76 4.67
C ALA A 67 23.09 18.65 4.38
N GLU A 68 24.02 18.41 5.30
CA GLU A 68 25.01 17.35 5.23
C GLU A 68 24.35 15.98 5.28
N ALA A 69 23.42 15.78 6.22
CA ALA A 69 22.63 14.54 6.32
C ALA A 69 21.80 14.31 5.06
N LEU A 70 21.08 15.33 4.57
CA LEU A 70 20.28 15.21 3.35
C LEU A 70 21.10 14.86 2.10
N LYS A 71 22.34 15.36 1.98
CA LYS A 71 23.23 14.98 0.86
C LYS A 71 23.69 13.53 0.97
N ALA A 72 23.88 13.03 2.19
CA ALA A 72 24.25 11.64 2.44
C ALA A 72 23.07 10.67 2.20
N ASP A 73 21.87 11.04 2.63
CA ASP A 73 20.65 10.23 2.51
C ASP A 73 20.10 10.21 1.08
N TYR A 74 20.29 11.30 0.33
CA TYR A 74 19.86 11.45 -1.07
C TYR A 74 21.07 11.78 -1.97
N PRO A 75 21.97 10.81 -2.20
CA PRO A 75 23.16 11.03 -3.03
C PRO A 75 22.75 11.35 -4.47
N ALA A 76 23.48 12.26 -5.10
CA ALA A 76 23.30 12.54 -6.53
C ALA A 76 23.72 11.32 -7.36
N SER A 77 22.90 10.96 -8.34
CA SER A 77 23.27 10.03 -9.39
C SER A 77 24.30 10.66 -10.35
N GLY A 78 24.99 9.84 -11.15
CA GLY A 78 26.04 10.32 -12.07
C GLY A 78 25.56 11.32 -13.12
N ASP A 79 24.25 11.36 -13.38
CA ASP A 79 23.61 12.27 -14.35
C ASP A 79 23.00 13.52 -13.67
N GLU A 80 23.01 13.57 -12.34
CA GLU A 80 22.56 14.73 -11.56
C GLU A 80 23.71 15.72 -11.30
N GLY A 81 23.36 16.95 -10.93
CA GLY A 81 24.33 17.97 -10.49
C GLY A 81 25.03 17.61 -9.16
N PRO A 82 25.72 18.58 -8.51
CA PRO A 82 26.47 18.32 -7.27
C PRO A 82 25.60 17.92 -6.07
N ILE A 83 24.28 18.03 -6.19
CA ILE A 83 23.28 17.60 -5.21
C ILE A 83 22.11 16.96 -5.97
N SER A 84 21.50 15.92 -5.41
CA SER A 84 20.28 15.34 -5.98
C SER A 84 19.13 16.35 -5.95
N GLY A 85 18.16 16.21 -6.86
CA GLY A 85 16.96 17.05 -6.84
C GLY A 85 16.21 16.94 -5.51
N SER A 86 16.17 15.73 -4.93
CA SER A 86 15.56 15.45 -3.63
C SER A 86 16.24 16.16 -2.46
N ALA A 87 17.59 16.17 -2.42
CA ALA A 87 18.34 16.91 -1.41
C ALA A 87 18.16 18.42 -1.60
N CYS A 88 18.26 18.90 -2.84
CA CYS A 88 18.09 20.32 -3.16
C CYS A 88 16.74 20.85 -2.68
N ALA A 89 15.64 20.17 -3.03
CA ALA A 89 14.30 20.62 -2.64
C ALA A 89 14.14 20.73 -1.12
N ARG A 90 14.63 19.74 -0.36
CA ARG A 90 14.56 19.73 1.11
C ARG A 90 15.47 20.77 1.76
N ILE A 91 16.68 20.96 1.25
CA ILE A 91 17.65 21.95 1.77
C ILE A 91 17.13 23.37 1.51
N THR A 92 16.65 23.66 0.30
CA THR A 92 16.20 24.99 -0.10
C THR A 92 14.92 25.41 0.61
N ASN A 93 14.06 24.46 1.01
CA ASN A 93 12.79 24.75 1.69
C ASN A 93 12.82 24.45 3.19
N LYS A 94 13.97 24.11 3.78
CA LYS A 94 14.10 23.63 5.16
C LYS A 94 13.55 24.57 6.24
N TYR A 95 13.43 25.85 5.93
CA TYR A 95 12.96 26.89 6.85
C TYR A 95 11.47 27.20 6.69
N LYS A 96 10.80 26.66 5.67
CA LYS A 96 9.38 26.85 5.42
C LYS A 96 8.61 25.76 6.14
N ASP A 97 7.51 26.13 6.78
CA ASP A 97 6.60 25.16 7.34
C ASP A 97 5.72 24.50 6.28
N HIS A 98 4.92 23.53 6.71
CA HIS A 98 4.01 22.81 5.81
C HIS A 98 3.02 23.77 5.13
N PHE A 99 2.45 24.72 5.85
CA PHE A 99 1.47 25.66 5.29
C PHE A 99 2.08 26.52 4.17
N GLN A 100 3.27 27.07 4.39
CA GLN A 100 3.98 27.87 3.40
C GLN A 100 4.42 27.01 2.21
N ILE A 101 4.90 25.78 2.43
CA ILE A 101 5.24 24.86 1.35
C ILE A 101 4.01 24.56 0.47
N PHE A 102 2.85 24.28 1.07
CA PHE A 102 1.61 24.04 0.32
C PHE A 102 1.13 25.29 -0.42
N SER A 103 1.24 26.46 0.22
CA SER A 103 0.87 27.74 -0.38
C SER A 103 1.73 28.07 -1.59
N ASP A 104 3.06 27.93 -1.47
CA ASP A 104 4.01 28.13 -2.57
C ASP A 104 3.76 27.13 -3.70
N THR A 105 3.48 25.87 -3.37
CA THR A 105 3.17 24.82 -4.36
C THR A 105 1.89 25.14 -5.12
N LEU A 106 0.83 25.58 -4.42
CA LEU A 106 -0.42 26.00 -5.04
C LEU A 106 -0.19 27.22 -5.95
N GLN A 107 0.61 28.18 -5.52
CA GLN A 107 0.94 29.35 -6.33
C GLN A 107 1.68 28.96 -7.61
N LEU A 108 2.64 28.05 -7.54
CA LEU A 108 3.33 27.50 -8.72
C LEU A 108 2.35 26.82 -9.68
N ILE A 109 1.38 26.04 -9.17
CA ILE A 109 0.35 25.44 -10.03
C ILE A 109 -0.46 26.57 -10.71
N VAL A 110 -0.96 27.54 -9.95
CA VAL A 110 -1.79 28.64 -10.49
C VAL A 110 -1.06 29.47 -11.54
N ASP A 111 0.22 29.78 -11.32
CA ASP A 111 1.02 30.64 -12.20
C ASP A 111 1.38 29.95 -13.52
N PHE A 112 1.65 28.65 -13.46
CA PHE A 112 2.15 27.87 -14.59
C PHE A 112 1.12 26.92 -15.20
N GLU A 113 -0.13 26.92 -14.73
CA GLU A 113 -1.19 26.07 -15.31
C GLU A 113 -1.74 26.60 -16.63
N LYS A 114 -1.55 27.89 -16.96
CA LYS A 114 -2.17 28.48 -18.15
C LYS A 114 -1.47 28.06 -19.47
N PRO A 115 -2.21 27.88 -20.58
CA PRO A 115 -1.68 27.34 -21.85
C PRO A 115 -0.64 28.20 -22.57
N ASN A 116 -0.43 29.43 -22.11
CA ASN A 116 0.47 30.43 -22.68
C ASN A 116 1.90 30.37 -22.11
N ALA A 117 2.17 29.47 -21.15
CA ALA A 117 3.54 29.05 -20.82
C ALA A 117 4.08 28.09 -21.90
N SER A 118 5.40 28.04 -22.11
CA SER A 118 5.97 27.00 -23.00
C SER A 118 5.62 25.61 -22.44
N SER A 119 5.39 24.60 -23.29
CA SER A 119 4.95 23.27 -22.84
C SER A 119 5.93 22.61 -21.85
N SER A 120 7.19 23.03 -21.83
CA SER A 120 8.24 22.58 -20.90
C SER A 120 8.17 23.24 -19.52
N GLU A 121 7.35 24.28 -19.33
CA GLU A 121 7.27 25.08 -18.09
C GLU A 121 5.88 25.00 -17.44
N ARG A 122 4.96 24.21 -18.01
CA ARG A 122 3.57 24.16 -17.58
C ARG A 122 3.36 23.12 -16.47
N TYR A 123 2.88 23.54 -15.31
CA TYR A 123 2.40 22.63 -14.26
C TYR A 123 0.90 22.41 -14.42
N MET A 124 0.48 21.15 -14.63
CA MET A 124 -0.93 20.83 -14.84
C MET A 124 -1.43 19.85 -13.78
N THR A 125 -2.67 20.05 -13.35
CA THR A 125 -3.41 19.07 -12.54
C THR A 125 -4.11 18.06 -13.46
N TRP A 126 -4.39 16.85 -12.96
CA TRP A 126 -5.19 15.86 -13.68
C TRP A 126 -6.54 16.40 -14.19
N PRO A 127 -7.36 17.10 -13.37
CA PRO A 127 -8.61 17.67 -13.87
C PRO A 127 -8.42 18.64 -15.03
N THR A 128 -7.41 19.53 -14.98
CA THR A 128 -7.11 20.44 -16.09
C THR A 128 -6.62 19.68 -17.32
N TRP A 129 -5.72 18.72 -17.14
CA TRP A 129 -5.22 17.87 -18.21
C TRP A 129 -6.37 17.16 -18.94
N PHE A 130 -7.33 16.63 -18.19
CA PHE A 130 -8.50 15.99 -18.75
C PHE A 130 -9.52 16.96 -19.38
N ALA A 131 -9.69 18.16 -18.82
CA ALA A 131 -10.57 19.19 -19.36
C ALA A 131 -10.10 19.68 -20.75
N GLU A 132 -8.81 19.56 -21.05
CA GLU A 132 -8.24 19.85 -22.36
C GLU A 132 -8.45 18.73 -23.39
N GLY A 133 -9.22 17.69 -23.05
CA GLY A 133 -9.53 16.58 -23.94
C GLY A 133 -8.43 15.52 -24.04
N ASN A 134 -7.41 15.59 -23.18
CA ASN A 134 -6.38 14.57 -23.14
C ASN A 134 -6.91 13.24 -22.60
N ALA A 135 -6.27 12.16 -23.05
CA ALA A 135 -6.55 10.79 -22.66
C ALA A 135 -5.22 10.04 -22.49
N TRP A 136 -5.26 8.94 -21.73
CA TRP A 136 -4.09 8.08 -21.56
C TRP A 136 -3.68 7.52 -22.91
N SER A 137 -2.37 7.43 -23.14
CA SER A 137 -1.78 6.89 -24.36
C SER A 137 -0.56 6.05 -24.03
N SER A 138 -0.19 5.14 -24.93
CA SER A 138 0.97 4.27 -24.70
C SER A 138 2.27 5.07 -24.55
N ALA A 139 2.40 6.22 -25.22
CA ALA A 139 3.57 7.09 -25.10
C ALA A 139 3.72 7.72 -23.70
N LEU A 140 2.63 7.84 -22.92
CA LEU A 140 2.69 8.35 -21.54
C LEU A 140 3.14 7.26 -20.56
N LEU A 141 2.76 6.01 -20.79
CA LEU A 141 3.08 4.88 -19.90
C LEU A 141 4.39 4.18 -20.28
N ASP A 142 4.74 4.19 -21.56
CA ASP A 142 5.94 3.59 -22.14
C ASP A 142 6.56 4.56 -23.16
N PRO A 143 7.22 5.65 -22.71
CA PRO A 143 7.74 6.70 -23.59
C PRO A 143 8.84 6.22 -24.53
N ASN A 144 9.55 5.15 -24.17
CA ASN A 144 10.56 4.52 -25.03
C ASN A 144 9.96 3.44 -25.95
N GLY A 145 8.69 3.10 -25.73
CA GLY A 145 7.96 2.10 -26.46
C GLY A 145 8.53 0.69 -26.33
N GLY A 146 7.87 -0.21 -27.05
CA GLY A 146 8.34 -1.59 -27.20
C GLY A 146 7.88 -2.52 -26.09
N ASP A 147 7.09 -2.09 -25.10
CA ASP A 147 6.44 -2.94 -24.11
C ASP A 147 7.39 -3.97 -23.49
N LYS A 148 8.55 -3.48 -23.02
CA LYS A 148 9.65 -4.32 -22.56
C LYS A 148 9.22 -5.23 -21.40
N ALA A 149 8.33 -4.75 -20.54
CA ALA A 149 7.82 -5.48 -19.39
C ALA A 149 7.05 -6.73 -19.84
N HIS A 150 6.03 -6.59 -20.69
CA HIS A 150 5.27 -7.71 -21.23
C HIS A 150 6.13 -8.65 -22.07
N LYS A 151 7.03 -8.12 -22.90
CA LYS A 151 7.96 -8.95 -23.70
C LYS A 151 8.88 -9.81 -22.84
N THR A 152 9.33 -9.28 -21.70
CA THR A 152 10.22 -10.00 -20.78
C THR A 152 9.44 -10.96 -19.89
N ASN A 153 8.21 -10.60 -19.50
CA ASN A 153 7.31 -11.45 -18.73
C ASN A 153 5.89 -11.39 -19.33
N PRO A 154 5.52 -12.36 -20.18
CA PRO A 154 4.21 -12.39 -20.86
C PRO A 154 2.99 -12.49 -19.93
N GLN A 155 3.20 -12.73 -18.62
CA GLN A 155 2.12 -12.72 -17.63
C GLN A 155 1.67 -11.29 -17.27
N LEU A 156 2.49 -10.28 -17.53
CA LEU A 156 2.14 -8.88 -17.29
C LEU A 156 1.15 -8.39 -18.36
N PRO A 157 0.27 -7.43 -18.07
CA PRO A 157 -0.58 -6.84 -19.09
C PRO A 157 0.24 -6.06 -20.11
N GLN A 158 -0.25 -5.98 -21.34
CA GLN A 158 0.31 -5.10 -22.36
C GLN A 158 0.02 -3.64 -22.01
N VAL A 159 0.94 -2.74 -22.41
CA VAL A 159 0.76 -1.29 -22.19
C VAL A 159 -0.57 -0.80 -22.77
N GLU A 160 -0.96 -1.29 -23.95
CA GLU A 160 -2.22 -0.92 -24.59
C GLU A 160 -3.44 -1.31 -23.76
N SER A 161 -3.42 -2.48 -23.11
CA SER A 161 -4.50 -2.92 -22.22
C SER A 161 -4.61 -2.04 -20.98
N VAL A 162 -3.49 -1.59 -20.42
CA VAL A 162 -3.48 -0.65 -19.28
C VAL A 162 -4.02 0.72 -19.70
N VAL A 163 -3.62 1.23 -20.87
CA VAL A 163 -4.14 2.48 -21.44
C VAL A 163 -5.64 2.40 -21.66
N GLN A 164 -6.13 1.31 -22.24
CA GLN A 164 -7.55 1.09 -22.48
C GLN A 164 -8.33 1.08 -21.16
N ALA A 165 -7.84 0.35 -20.17
CA ALA A 165 -8.46 0.28 -18.85
C ALA A 165 -8.55 1.66 -18.17
N LEU A 166 -7.46 2.44 -18.15
CA LEU A 166 -7.45 3.77 -17.56
C LEU A 166 -8.46 4.71 -18.24
N ASN A 167 -8.59 4.63 -19.56
CA ASN A 167 -9.57 5.43 -20.30
C ASN A 167 -11.01 4.94 -20.09
N ASN A 168 -11.25 3.63 -19.98
CA ASN A 168 -12.56 3.05 -19.70
C ASN A 168 -13.10 3.47 -18.31
N LEU A 169 -12.22 3.49 -17.31
CA LEU A 169 -12.54 3.88 -15.94
C LEU A 169 -12.94 5.36 -15.81
N LYS A 170 -12.47 6.20 -16.74
CA LYS A 170 -12.82 7.62 -16.81
C LYS A 170 -14.13 7.88 -17.56
N LEU A 171 -14.65 6.94 -18.34
CA LEU A 171 -15.86 7.16 -19.14
C LEU A 171 -17.00 7.68 -18.27
N THR A 172 -17.77 8.65 -18.76
CA THR A 172 -18.81 9.34 -17.99
C THR A 172 -19.83 8.39 -17.37
N ALA A 173 -20.12 7.26 -18.03
CA ALA A 173 -21.02 6.24 -17.51
C ALA A 173 -20.47 5.51 -16.27
N ASN A 174 -19.15 5.47 -16.10
CA ASN A 174 -18.44 4.67 -15.09
C ASN A 174 -17.70 5.52 -14.04
N ILE A 175 -17.51 6.81 -14.29
CA ILE A 175 -16.63 7.67 -13.48
C ILE A 175 -17.11 7.79 -12.03
N GLY A 176 -18.43 7.83 -11.81
CA GLY A 176 -19.00 7.91 -10.45
C GLY A 176 -18.71 6.64 -9.64
N ASP A 177 -18.93 5.46 -10.23
CA ASP A 177 -18.66 4.18 -9.58
C ASP A 177 -17.16 3.97 -9.37
N THR A 178 -16.35 4.35 -10.35
CA THR A 178 -14.88 4.31 -10.26
C THR A 178 -14.37 5.21 -9.14
N HIS A 179 -14.83 6.47 -9.11
CA HIS A 179 -14.46 7.43 -8.07
C HIS A 179 -14.86 6.95 -6.68
N LYS A 180 -16.09 6.43 -6.54
CA LYS A 180 -16.56 5.84 -5.27
C LYS A 180 -15.66 4.68 -4.84
N LEU A 181 -15.38 3.73 -5.73
CA LEU A 181 -14.58 2.55 -5.42
C LEU A 181 -13.15 2.92 -5.00
N PHE A 182 -12.49 3.81 -5.75
CA PHE A 182 -11.14 4.27 -5.43
C PHE A 182 -11.08 5.13 -4.17
N SER A 183 -12.11 5.95 -3.92
CA SER A 183 -12.26 6.66 -2.65
C SER A 183 -12.36 5.70 -1.47
N GLN A 184 -13.18 4.66 -1.58
CA GLN A 184 -13.31 3.62 -0.55
C GLN A 184 -12.00 2.83 -0.37
N SER A 185 -11.24 2.59 -1.45
CA SER A 185 -9.92 1.98 -1.37
C SER A 185 -8.92 2.85 -0.61
N ALA A 186 -8.93 4.16 -0.85
CA ALA A 186 -8.12 5.12 -0.11
C ALA A 186 -8.53 5.20 1.37
N VAL A 187 -9.82 5.26 1.67
CA VAL A 187 -10.33 5.26 3.04
C VAL A 187 -9.98 3.97 3.78
N GLY A 188 -10.18 2.82 3.14
CA GLY A 188 -9.83 1.51 3.72
C GLY A 188 -8.34 1.38 4.02
N THR A 189 -7.50 1.96 3.17
CA THR A 189 -6.07 2.10 3.42
C THR A 189 -5.77 2.92 4.68
N ILE A 190 -6.38 4.10 4.80
CA ILE A 190 -6.19 4.99 5.97
C ILE A 190 -6.68 4.30 7.24
N LYS A 191 -7.88 3.69 7.21
CA LYS A 191 -8.41 2.88 8.32
C LYS A 191 -7.42 1.80 8.72
N GLY A 192 -6.86 1.08 7.75
CA GLY A 192 -5.92 0.02 8.03
C GLY A 192 -4.64 0.51 8.71
N LEU A 193 -4.09 1.63 8.24
CA LEU A 193 -2.93 2.27 8.85
C LEU A 193 -3.23 2.74 10.28
N THR A 194 -4.32 3.46 10.50
CA THR A 194 -4.68 3.97 11.83
C THR A 194 -4.99 2.84 12.81
N THR A 195 -5.63 1.76 12.35
CA THR A 195 -5.86 0.55 13.16
C THR A 195 -4.57 -0.12 13.58
N ALA A 196 -3.61 -0.28 12.65
CA ALA A 196 -2.33 -0.90 12.97
C ALA A 196 -1.48 -0.01 13.92
N LEU A 197 -1.53 1.31 13.73
CA LEU A 197 -0.89 2.27 14.64
C LEU A 197 -1.52 2.24 16.03
N ASP A 198 -2.85 2.21 16.14
CA ASP A 198 -3.56 2.09 17.41
C ASP A 198 -3.13 0.82 18.15
N ARG A 199 -3.14 -0.34 17.48
CA ARG A 199 -2.68 -1.61 18.06
C ARG A 199 -1.23 -1.54 18.55
N TYR A 200 -0.34 -0.88 17.79
CA TYR A 200 1.05 -0.72 18.18
C TYR A 200 1.18 0.17 19.43
N TRP A 201 0.56 1.35 19.41
CA TRP A 201 0.65 2.31 20.52
C TRP A 201 -0.11 1.86 21.77
N SER A 202 -1.15 1.05 21.63
CA SER A 202 -1.89 0.44 22.75
C SER A 202 -1.18 -0.80 23.32
N GLY A 203 -0.04 -1.22 22.76
CA GLY A 203 0.70 -2.41 23.19
C GLY A 203 0.02 -3.74 22.84
N GLN A 204 -0.96 -3.75 21.92
CA GLN A 204 -1.57 -4.98 21.41
C GLN A 204 -0.66 -5.70 20.39
N THR A 205 0.31 -4.99 19.81
CA THR A 205 1.34 -5.55 18.94
C THR A 205 2.67 -4.81 19.13
N ASN A 206 3.79 -5.51 18.86
CA ASN A 206 5.12 -4.91 18.77
C ASN A 206 5.54 -4.66 17.31
N GLU A 207 4.68 -4.97 16.34
CA GLU A 207 4.96 -4.78 14.91
C GLU A 207 4.52 -3.38 14.47
N PHE A 208 5.48 -2.53 14.06
CA PHE A 208 5.18 -1.21 13.51
C PHE A 208 4.73 -1.30 12.04
N PRO A 209 3.68 -0.58 11.61
CA PRO A 209 3.16 -0.67 10.24
C PRO A 209 3.99 0.20 9.26
N GLY A 210 5.28 -0.10 9.07
CA GLY A 210 6.16 0.70 8.20
C GLY A 210 5.70 0.72 6.73
N PRO A 211 5.62 -0.44 6.05
CA PRO A 211 5.27 -0.50 4.62
C PRO A 211 3.81 -0.17 4.29
N ALA A 212 2.93 -0.16 5.29
CA ALA A 212 1.57 0.37 5.19
C ALA A 212 1.50 1.81 4.66
N MET A 213 2.49 2.61 5.06
CA MET A 213 2.52 4.05 4.79
C MET A 213 2.98 4.38 3.36
N GLY A 214 3.70 3.48 2.68
CA GLY A 214 4.14 3.68 1.30
C GLY A 214 3.02 3.47 0.29
N GLY A 215 2.31 2.35 0.40
CA GLY A 215 1.25 1.99 -0.55
C GLY A 215 -0.01 2.86 -0.48
N SER A 216 -0.19 3.66 0.57
CA SER A 216 -1.35 4.55 0.74
C SER A 216 -1.35 5.71 -0.25
N GLY A 217 -0.17 6.29 -0.52
CA GLY A 217 -0.01 7.37 -1.49
C GLY A 217 -0.44 6.96 -2.89
N ASP A 218 -0.12 5.74 -3.31
CA ASP A 218 -0.49 5.21 -4.63
C ASP A 218 -2.01 5.06 -4.77
N ARG A 219 -2.71 4.65 -3.71
CA ARG A 219 -4.18 4.48 -3.73
C ARG A 219 -4.92 5.82 -3.77
N VAL A 220 -4.39 6.83 -3.10
CA VAL A 220 -4.90 8.21 -3.22
C VAL A 220 -4.63 8.77 -4.61
N SER A 221 -3.40 8.58 -5.11
CA SER A 221 -2.95 9.14 -6.38
C SER A 221 -3.65 8.53 -7.58
N ILE A 222 -3.91 7.21 -7.58
CA ILE A 222 -4.58 6.53 -8.70
C ILE A 222 -6.04 6.98 -8.87
N CYS A 223 -6.74 7.32 -7.77
CA CYS A 223 -8.07 7.91 -7.84
C CYS A 223 -8.04 9.19 -8.66
N TRP A 224 -7.10 10.07 -8.32
CA TRP A 224 -6.95 11.36 -8.97
C TRP A 224 -6.44 11.24 -10.40
N ALA A 225 -5.46 10.38 -10.66
CA ALA A 225 -4.91 10.15 -11.99
C ALA A 225 -5.94 9.52 -12.94
N THR A 226 -6.81 8.63 -12.46
CA THR A 226 -7.79 7.96 -13.32
C THR A 226 -9.02 8.83 -13.57
N THR A 227 -9.54 9.47 -12.52
CA THR A 227 -10.84 10.17 -12.58
C THR A 227 -10.71 11.68 -12.76
N GLY A 228 -9.55 12.27 -12.43
CA GLY A 228 -9.40 13.71 -12.31
C GLY A 228 -10.03 14.29 -11.04
N ILE A 229 -10.59 13.46 -10.17
CA ILE A 229 -11.28 13.85 -8.94
C ILE A 229 -10.46 13.35 -7.75
N ALA A 230 -10.24 14.21 -6.76
CA ALA A 230 -9.62 13.78 -5.51
C ALA A 230 -10.51 12.74 -4.81
N PRO A 231 -9.93 11.73 -4.13
CA PRO A 231 -10.72 10.74 -3.41
C PRO A 231 -11.55 11.40 -2.29
N ASP A 232 -12.77 10.93 -2.12
CA ASP A 232 -13.59 11.26 -0.96
C ASP A 232 -13.10 10.47 0.26
N LEU A 233 -12.44 11.17 1.18
CA LEU A 233 -11.91 10.58 2.41
C LEU A 233 -12.88 10.66 3.59
N VAL A 234 -14.03 11.30 3.42
CA VAL A 234 -14.97 11.64 4.51
C VAL A 234 -16.09 10.62 4.64
N THR A 235 -16.62 10.13 3.52
CA THR A 235 -17.80 9.23 3.51
C THR A 235 -17.56 7.88 4.20
N GLY A 236 -16.32 7.53 4.51
CA GLY A 236 -16.00 6.31 5.25
C GLY A 236 -16.16 5.04 4.40
N ILE A 237 -16.02 3.88 5.05
CA ILE A 237 -16.39 2.58 4.49
C ILE A 237 -17.38 1.91 5.43
N GLU A 238 -18.33 1.17 4.88
CA GLU A 238 -19.29 0.42 5.66
C GLU A 238 -18.57 -0.64 6.52
N PRO A 239 -19.08 -0.93 7.73
CA PRO A 239 -18.51 -1.97 8.57
C PRO A 239 -18.71 -3.34 7.93
N GLN A 240 -17.71 -4.20 8.09
CA GLN A 240 -17.79 -5.58 7.63
C GLN A 240 -18.85 -6.37 8.40
N ASN A 241 -19.56 -7.25 7.70
CA ASN A 241 -20.45 -8.20 8.34
C ASN A 241 -19.62 -9.28 9.05
N PRO A 242 -19.73 -9.44 10.39
CA PRO A 242 -18.96 -10.43 11.15
C PRO A 242 -19.26 -11.88 10.77
N GLN A 243 -20.37 -12.10 10.06
CA GLN A 243 -20.79 -13.39 9.53
C GLN A 243 -20.42 -13.56 8.05
N THR A 244 -19.41 -12.86 7.53
CA THR A 244 -18.95 -12.98 6.15
C THR A 244 -17.44 -13.19 6.09
N LEU A 245 -17.00 -14.17 5.29
CA LEU A 245 -15.59 -14.26 4.90
C LEU A 245 -15.40 -13.40 3.67
N TYR A 246 -14.61 -12.35 3.82
CA TYR A 246 -14.33 -11.41 2.75
C TYR A 246 -13.01 -11.76 2.09
N HIS A 247 -12.94 -11.56 0.77
CA HIS A 247 -11.72 -11.70 0.01
C HIS A 247 -11.55 -10.52 -0.95
N ALA A 248 -10.29 -10.14 -1.18
CA ALA A 248 -9.92 -8.88 -1.80
C ALA A 248 -9.63 -8.94 -3.30
N CYS A 249 -9.73 -10.12 -3.90
CA CYS A 249 -9.36 -10.30 -5.30
C CYS A 249 -10.57 -10.69 -6.11
N GLN A 250 -10.61 -10.16 -7.33
CA GLN A 250 -11.63 -10.49 -8.33
C GLN A 250 -11.82 -12.02 -8.41
N GLY A 251 -13.07 -12.45 -8.49
CA GLY A 251 -13.49 -13.83 -8.66
C GLY A 251 -13.20 -14.80 -7.50
N MET A 252 -12.55 -14.35 -6.43
CA MET A 252 -12.17 -15.21 -5.30
C MET A 252 -13.13 -15.05 -4.11
N SER A 253 -14.44 -15.04 -4.37
CA SER A 253 -15.45 -14.82 -3.33
C SER A 253 -15.69 -16.08 -2.49
N TYR A 254 -15.76 -15.94 -1.16
CA TYR A 254 -16.16 -17.02 -0.24
C TYR A 254 -17.67 -17.02 0.06
N THR A 255 -18.40 -16.01 -0.40
CA THR A 255 -19.87 -15.96 -0.34
C THR A 255 -20.51 -16.48 -1.63
N ASN A 256 -19.92 -16.15 -2.78
CA ASN A 256 -20.35 -16.54 -4.12
C ASN A 256 -19.23 -17.34 -4.79
N ILE A 257 -18.94 -18.54 -4.28
CA ILE A 257 -17.82 -19.36 -4.77
C ILE A 257 -17.94 -19.59 -6.28
N GLY A 258 -16.88 -19.25 -7.02
CA GLY A 258 -16.80 -19.42 -8.47
C GLY A 258 -17.46 -18.32 -9.31
N SER A 259 -17.95 -17.23 -8.69
CA SER A 259 -18.31 -15.98 -9.38
C SER A 259 -17.05 -15.21 -9.82
N ASP A 260 -17.21 -14.23 -10.70
CA ASP A 260 -16.13 -13.35 -11.18
C ASP A 260 -16.19 -11.95 -10.54
N ASP A 261 -16.88 -11.83 -9.39
CA ASP A 261 -17.19 -10.58 -8.72
C ASP A 261 -15.93 -9.80 -8.30
N LEU A 262 -15.99 -8.47 -8.32
CA LEU A 262 -14.99 -7.63 -7.68
C LEU A 262 -15.11 -7.72 -6.14
N PRO A 263 -14.01 -7.50 -5.41
CA PRO A 263 -14.06 -7.48 -3.96
C PRO A 263 -15.00 -6.36 -3.45
N PRO A 264 -15.72 -6.61 -2.35
CA PRO A 264 -16.59 -5.60 -1.76
C PRO A 264 -15.74 -4.51 -1.06
N PRO A 265 -16.07 -3.21 -1.19
CA PRO A 265 -15.22 -2.12 -0.69
C PRO A 265 -14.92 -2.15 0.81
N GLU A 266 -15.79 -2.78 1.60
CA GLU A 266 -15.68 -2.96 3.05
C GLU A 266 -14.44 -3.77 3.44
N VAL A 267 -13.86 -4.54 2.50
CA VAL A 267 -12.65 -5.33 2.73
C VAL A 267 -11.37 -4.51 2.53
N TYR A 268 -11.43 -3.32 1.93
CA TYR A 268 -10.24 -2.58 1.53
C TYR A 268 -9.33 -2.19 2.70
N HIS A 269 -8.07 -2.63 2.64
CA HIS A 269 -6.99 -2.19 3.52
C HIS A 269 -5.62 -2.42 2.87
N SER A 270 -4.60 -1.67 3.29
CA SER A 270 -3.30 -1.61 2.58
C SER A 270 -2.12 -2.22 3.32
N CYS A 271 -2.36 -3.07 4.33
CA CYS A 271 -1.24 -3.52 5.17
C CYS A 271 -1.41 -4.89 5.82
N LYS A 272 -0.27 -5.55 6.06
CA LYS A 272 -0.14 -6.54 7.15
C LYS A 272 -0.55 -5.87 8.45
N GLY A 273 -1.31 -6.58 9.26
CA GLY A 273 -1.74 -6.10 10.56
C GLY A 273 -2.97 -5.21 10.56
N SER A 274 -3.52 -4.91 9.38
CA SER A 274 -4.77 -4.18 9.21
C SER A 274 -5.95 -5.04 8.78
N ASN A 275 -5.72 -6.35 8.62
CA ASN A 275 -6.82 -7.27 8.35
C ASN A 275 -7.69 -7.42 9.61
N ASP A 276 -9.00 -7.42 9.38
CA ASP A 276 -10.05 -7.54 10.38
C ASP A 276 -10.64 -8.97 10.39
N CYS A 277 -10.51 -9.73 9.29
CA CYS A 277 -11.09 -11.07 9.17
C CYS A 277 -10.28 -12.06 8.31
N LYS A 278 -10.70 -13.34 8.35
CA LYS A 278 -10.03 -14.48 7.67
C LYS A 278 -10.32 -14.41 6.18
N ALA A 279 -9.40 -14.95 5.39
CA ALA A 279 -9.47 -14.91 3.93
C ALA A 279 -9.41 -13.50 3.30
N GLN A 280 -9.11 -12.44 4.07
CA GLN A 280 -8.85 -11.10 3.52
C GLN A 280 -7.52 -11.11 2.76
N GLY A 281 -7.56 -11.55 1.51
CA GLY A 281 -6.37 -11.88 0.74
C GLY A 281 -5.29 -10.80 0.74
N GLY A 282 -4.02 -11.22 0.59
CA GLY A 282 -2.86 -10.37 0.71
C GLY A 282 -2.30 -9.78 -0.59
N CYS A 283 -1.61 -8.65 -0.44
CA CYS A 283 -0.94 -7.81 -1.46
C CYS A 283 0.08 -8.48 -2.41
N GLY A 284 0.23 -9.79 -2.38
CA GLY A 284 1.35 -10.46 -3.05
C GLY A 284 2.69 -10.35 -2.35
N PHE A 285 2.74 -9.69 -1.18
CA PHE A 285 3.86 -9.90 -0.27
C PHE A 285 3.74 -11.29 0.35
N VAL A 286 4.84 -12.01 0.27
CA VAL A 286 4.95 -13.35 0.82
C VAL A 286 5.04 -13.23 2.34
N HIS A 287 4.06 -13.76 3.05
CA HIS A 287 4.00 -13.71 4.52
C HIS A 287 4.22 -15.09 5.12
N SER A 288 4.83 -15.16 6.31
CA SER A 288 4.90 -16.41 7.07
C SER A 288 3.50 -16.86 7.50
N THR A 289 3.33 -18.17 7.62
CA THR A 289 2.14 -18.79 8.25
C THR A 289 2.15 -18.71 9.79
N THR A 290 3.21 -18.14 10.36
CA THR A 290 3.42 -17.90 11.79
C THR A 290 3.56 -16.40 12.08
N ALA A 291 3.23 -15.99 13.31
CA ALA A 291 3.34 -14.59 13.73
C ALA A 291 4.81 -14.13 13.81
N GLY A 292 5.07 -12.88 13.40
CA GLY A 292 6.40 -12.26 13.35
C GLY A 292 6.79 -11.73 11.96
N GLY A 293 7.74 -10.78 11.93
CA GLY A 293 8.38 -10.23 10.71
C GLY A 293 7.77 -8.92 10.19
N SER A 294 8.57 -8.05 9.56
CA SER A 294 8.06 -6.83 8.91
C SER A 294 7.46 -7.16 7.53
N CYS A 295 6.59 -6.29 7.01
CA CYS A 295 6.36 -6.23 5.57
C CYS A 295 7.70 -5.95 4.85
N GLY A 296 7.93 -6.60 3.71
CA GLY A 296 9.12 -6.43 2.88
C GLY A 296 10.25 -7.41 3.22
N GLY A 297 10.38 -8.46 2.40
CA GLY A 297 11.58 -9.25 2.07
C GLY A 297 12.43 -9.91 3.17
N SER A 298 12.38 -9.42 4.41
CA SER A 298 13.28 -9.76 5.49
C SER A 298 12.52 -10.59 6.51
N VAL A 299 12.94 -11.85 6.66
CA VAL A 299 12.70 -12.74 7.81
C VAL A 299 11.29 -13.32 8.06
N ALA A 300 10.54 -13.69 7.03
CA ALA A 300 9.48 -14.68 7.20
C ALA A 300 10.07 -16.11 7.12
N LYS A 301 10.49 -16.75 8.21
CA LYS A 301 10.98 -18.15 8.14
C LYS A 301 9.81 -19.15 8.05
N GLY A 302 9.90 -20.15 7.17
CA GLY A 302 8.95 -21.24 7.06
C GLY A 302 7.88 -21.05 5.97
N PRO A 303 6.91 -21.98 5.88
CA PRO A 303 5.88 -21.96 4.85
C PRO A 303 5.11 -20.65 4.83
N LYS A 304 4.83 -20.17 3.62
CA LYS A 304 4.22 -18.87 3.40
C LYS A 304 2.69 -19.00 3.29
N SER A 305 1.94 -17.98 3.70
CA SER A 305 0.50 -17.95 3.46
C SER A 305 0.25 -17.60 1.99
N ALA A 306 -0.61 -18.35 1.32
CA ALA A 306 -1.04 -17.97 -0.02
C ALA A 306 -1.81 -16.64 0.04
N PRO A 307 -1.66 -15.75 -0.97
CA PRO A 307 -2.38 -14.49 -1.00
C PRO A 307 -3.90 -14.66 -0.86
N ALA A 308 -4.47 -15.81 -1.22
CA ALA A 308 -5.91 -16.05 -1.07
C ALA A 308 -6.35 -16.67 0.26
N ASP A 309 -5.42 -17.22 1.06
CA ASP A 309 -5.73 -18.06 2.21
C ASP A 309 -4.99 -17.58 3.47
N ASN A 310 -5.41 -16.45 4.04
CA ASN A 310 -4.81 -15.91 5.26
C ASN A 310 -5.47 -16.43 6.56
N LYS A 311 -4.69 -16.59 7.63
CA LYS A 311 -5.16 -17.10 8.93
C LYS A 311 -5.79 -16.07 9.88
N CYS A 312 -6.15 -14.84 9.44
CA CYS A 312 -6.44 -13.69 10.32
C CYS A 312 -5.25 -13.15 11.12
N ASN A 313 -5.48 -12.12 11.94
CA ASN A 313 -4.59 -11.62 13.02
C ASN A 313 -3.19 -11.21 12.57
N ASN A 314 -3.10 -10.26 11.65
CA ASN A 314 -1.83 -9.73 11.14
C ASN A 314 -1.02 -10.73 10.29
N LEU A 315 -1.58 -11.91 9.96
CA LEU A 315 -0.91 -12.94 9.15
C LEU A 315 -1.33 -12.93 7.66
N GLY A 316 -1.95 -11.84 7.20
CA GLY A 316 -2.39 -11.63 5.82
C GLY A 316 -1.92 -10.30 5.27
N GLY A 317 -1.89 -10.18 3.94
CA GLY A 317 -1.48 -8.95 3.26
C GLY A 317 -2.64 -7.98 3.03
N CYS A 318 -2.43 -6.97 2.18
CA CYS A 318 -3.41 -5.95 1.82
C CYS A 318 -4.63 -6.52 1.08
N ALA A 319 -5.81 -6.18 1.56
CA ALA A 319 -7.06 -6.56 0.94
C ALA A 319 -7.50 -5.52 -0.10
N VAL A 320 -6.74 -5.32 -1.17
CA VAL A 320 -7.16 -4.57 -2.37
C VAL A 320 -7.04 -5.47 -3.60
N PRO A 321 -7.73 -5.16 -4.72
CA PRO A 321 -7.58 -5.97 -5.92
C PRO A 321 -6.10 -6.10 -6.29
N ILE A 322 -5.60 -7.34 -6.40
CA ILE A 322 -4.23 -7.60 -6.82
C ILE A 322 -4.07 -7.05 -8.25
N SER A 323 -3.14 -6.11 -8.40
CA SER A 323 -2.76 -5.56 -9.71
C SER A 323 -2.42 -6.68 -10.68
N ALA A 324 -2.88 -6.56 -11.92
CA ALA A 324 -2.48 -7.45 -13.02
C ALA A 324 -0.97 -7.39 -13.28
N SER A 325 -0.32 -6.30 -12.88
CA SER A 325 1.13 -6.09 -13.02
C SER A 325 1.96 -6.58 -11.82
N GLN A 326 1.34 -7.23 -10.83
CA GLN A 326 2.04 -7.70 -9.63
C GLN A 326 2.76 -9.03 -9.86
N LEU A 327 4.06 -9.05 -9.59
CA LEU A 327 4.90 -10.26 -9.60
C LEU A 327 5.46 -10.55 -8.20
N PHE A 328 5.75 -11.82 -7.92
CA PHE A 328 6.49 -12.18 -6.71
C PHE A 328 7.94 -11.68 -6.78
N PRO A 329 8.44 -11.04 -5.70
CA PRO A 329 9.81 -10.58 -5.64
C PRO A 329 10.78 -11.75 -5.40
N GLU A 330 12.07 -11.43 -5.42
CA GLU A 330 13.10 -12.33 -4.91
C GLU A 330 13.04 -12.40 -3.38
N LEU A 331 13.17 -13.60 -2.82
CA LEU A 331 13.19 -13.82 -1.38
C LEU A 331 14.60 -14.10 -0.87
N ALA A 332 14.95 -13.49 0.27
CA ALA A 332 16.27 -13.63 0.89
C ALA A 332 16.56 -15.06 1.39
N ASP A 333 15.53 -15.83 1.72
CA ASP A 333 15.64 -17.23 2.18
C ASP A 333 15.48 -18.26 1.06
N GLY A 334 15.10 -17.84 -0.15
CA GLY A 334 14.80 -18.73 -1.27
C GLY A 334 13.60 -19.66 -1.05
N GLU A 335 12.76 -19.43 -0.04
CA GLU A 335 11.64 -20.32 0.31
C GLU A 335 10.38 -20.00 -0.51
N TYR A 336 10.25 -20.65 -1.66
CA TYR A 336 9.10 -20.50 -2.55
C TYR A 336 8.03 -21.59 -2.39
N LYS A 337 7.55 -21.78 -1.13
CA LYS A 337 6.47 -22.73 -0.81
C LYS A 337 5.39 -22.08 0.06
N MET A 338 4.13 -22.38 -0.24
CA MET A 338 2.97 -21.86 0.47
C MET A 338 2.15 -22.98 1.11
N GLN A 339 1.68 -22.75 2.34
CA GLN A 339 0.67 -23.59 2.97
C GLN A 339 -0.71 -23.07 2.58
N LEU A 340 -1.57 -23.99 2.14
CA LEU A 340 -2.97 -23.69 1.84
C LEU A 340 -3.86 -23.94 3.06
N PHE A 341 -4.96 -23.18 3.15
CA PHE A 341 -5.93 -23.31 4.23
C PHE A 341 -7.34 -23.42 3.67
N LYS A 342 -8.11 -24.34 4.24
CA LYS A 342 -9.55 -24.41 4.01
C LYS A 342 -10.27 -23.77 5.19
N PHE A 343 -11.15 -22.82 4.90
CA PHE A 343 -11.97 -22.16 5.90
C PHE A 343 -13.32 -22.85 6.02
N ASP A 344 -13.80 -23.02 7.26
CA ASP A 344 -15.18 -23.46 7.48
C ASP A 344 -16.12 -22.26 7.31
N LEU A 345 -16.94 -22.28 6.27
CA LEU A 345 -17.89 -21.21 5.98
C LEU A 345 -19.01 -21.09 7.03
N LYS A 346 -19.32 -22.19 7.73
CA LYS A 346 -20.33 -22.24 8.81
C LYS A 346 -19.73 -21.73 10.11
N ASN A 347 -18.55 -22.23 10.48
CA ASN A 347 -17.77 -21.75 11.61
C ASN A 347 -16.58 -20.92 11.10
N LYS A 348 -16.86 -19.66 10.76
CA LYS A 348 -15.90 -18.71 10.15
C LYS A 348 -14.64 -18.45 10.99
N ASN A 349 -14.60 -18.95 12.22
CA ASN A 349 -13.44 -18.92 13.10
C ASN A 349 -12.58 -20.20 13.06
N SER A 350 -12.95 -21.24 12.32
CA SER A 350 -12.11 -22.42 12.13
C SER A 350 -11.56 -22.52 10.71
N PHE A 351 -10.31 -22.97 10.63
CA PHE A 351 -9.61 -23.31 9.40
C PHE A 351 -8.76 -24.55 9.65
N SER A 352 -8.44 -25.27 8.58
CA SER A 352 -7.47 -26.36 8.62
C SER A 352 -6.45 -26.19 7.51
N ALA A 353 -5.19 -26.51 7.80
CA ALA A 353 -4.20 -26.69 6.75
C ALA A 353 -4.65 -27.82 5.82
N ILE A 354 -4.46 -27.64 4.52
CA ILE A 354 -4.75 -28.64 3.51
C ILE A 354 -3.54 -28.87 2.61
N ASP A 355 -3.47 -30.05 2.03
CA ASP A 355 -2.45 -30.40 1.06
C ASP A 355 -2.78 -29.79 -0.31
N TYR A 356 -1.76 -29.26 -0.98
CA TYR A 356 -1.86 -28.82 -2.36
C TYR A 356 -2.01 -30.02 -3.29
N THR A 357 -3.07 -30.00 -4.10
CA THR A 357 -3.28 -30.98 -5.16
C THR A 357 -2.54 -30.55 -6.42
N TYR A 358 -1.56 -31.35 -6.85
CA TYR A 358 -0.84 -31.16 -8.10
C TYR A 358 -1.69 -31.65 -9.30
N PRO A 359 -1.66 -30.95 -10.45
CA PRO A 359 -2.25 -31.44 -11.69
C PRO A 359 -1.66 -32.80 -12.13
N LYS A 360 -2.48 -33.66 -12.73
CA LYS A 360 -2.12 -35.02 -13.19
C LYS A 360 -1.33 -35.05 -14.51
N SER A 361 -1.28 -33.94 -15.24
CA SER A 361 -0.64 -33.82 -16.56
C SER A 361 0.90 -33.82 -16.48
N THR A 362 1.54 -34.40 -17.51
CA THR A 362 3.00 -34.49 -17.70
C THR A 362 3.69 -33.20 -18.14
N GLU A 363 2.96 -32.08 -18.26
CA GLU A 363 3.58 -30.77 -18.10
C GLU A 363 3.48 -30.38 -16.63
N PRO A 364 4.45 -30.80 -15.78
CA PRO A 364 4.49 -30.36 -14.40
C PRO A 364 4.42 -28.84 -14.41
N CYS A 365 3.67 -28.21 -13.51
CA CYS A 365 3.70 -26.77 -13.28
C CYS A 365 5.15 -26.26 -13.36
N LYS A 366 5.62 -25.82 -14.54
CA LYS A 366 7.04 -25.53 -14.82
C LYS A 366 8.07 -26.50 -14.18
N GLY A 367 7.86 -27.82 -14.20
CA GLY A 367 8.82 -28.78 -13.59
C GLY A 367 8.60 -29.13 -12.12
N LYS A 368 7.53 -28.64 -11.48
CA LYS A 368 7.21 -28.89 -10.07
C LYS A 368 6.43 -30.21 -9.91
N GLN A 369 7.12 -31.29 -9.55
CA GLN A 369 6.51 -32.57 -9.21
C GLN A 369 6.10 -32.61 -7.72
N ALA A 370 5.09 -33.42 -7.39
CA ALA A 370 4.73 -33.69 -6.01
C ALA A 370 5.95 -34.28 -5.25
N PRO A 371 6.21 -33.86 -3.99
CA PRO A 371 7.34 -34.37 -3.23
C PRO A 371 7.22 -35.89 -2.97
N GLU A 372 8.34 -36.62 -3.12
CA GLU A 372 8.40 -38.09 -2.99
C GLU A 372 8.25 -38.60 -1.54
N LYS A 373 8.37 -37.73 -0.53
CA LYS A 373 8.21 -38.06 0.90
C LYS A 373 7.07 -37.27 1.53
N GLN A 374 6.20 -37.97 2.27
CA GLN A 374 4.89 -37.50 2.76
C GLN A 374 4.83 -37.27 4.28
N ASP A 375 5.96 -36.97 4.94
CA ASP A 375 5.97 -36.81 6.41
C ASP A 375 5.40 -35.45 6.88
N GLU A 376 5.12 -34.52 5.96
CA GLU A 376 4.54 -33.18 6.21
C GLU A 376 3.50 -32.79 5.15
N HIS A 377 2.72 -31.73 5.42
CA HIS A 377 1.74 -31.16 4.47
C HIS A 377 2.35 -30.87 3.10
N VAL A 378 1.59 -31.16 2.04
CA VAL A 378 2.01 -30.87 0.67
C VAL A 378 1.84 -29.37 0.39
N LEU A 379 2.95 -28.65 0.29
CA LEU A 379 2.94 -27.20 0.07
C LEU A 379 2.79 -26.84 -1.42
N MET A 380 2.09 -25.73 -1.69
CA MET A 380 1.94 -25.15 -3.02
C MET A 380 3.23 -24.41 -3.43
N PRO A 381 3.83 -24.75 -4.58
CA PRO A 381 5.05 -24.09 -5.04
C PRO A 381 4.76 -22.82 -5.85
N TYR A 382 5.61 -21.81 -5.75
CA TYR A 382 5.62 -20.60 -6.60
C TYR A 382 7.08 -20.21 -6.90
N GLU A 383 7.35 -19.15 -7.65
CA GLU A 383 8.71 -18.67 -7.96
C GLU A 383 8.75 -17.12 -8.04
N LYS A 384 9.97 -16.57 -7.97
CA LYS A 384 10.23 -15.16 -8.34
C LYS A 384 9.71 -14.90 -9.76
N GLY A 385 9.00 -13.80 -9.94
CA GLY A 385 8.47 -13.40 -11.25
C GLY A 385 7.19 -14.11 -11.67
N ASP A 386 6.65 -15.03 -10.87
CA ASP A 386 5.28 -15.51 -11.07
C ASP A 386 4.27 -14.38 -10.80
N GLY A 387 3.20 -14.33 -11.60
CA GLY A 387 2.10 -13.40 -11.40
C GLY A 387 1.37 -13.71 -10.09
N VAL A 388 1.27 -12.72 -9.20
CA VAL A 388 0.70 -12.94 -7.86
C VAL A 388 -0.73 -13.43 -7.92
N TYR A 389 -1.54 -12.83 -8.78
CA TYR A 389 -2.94 -13.24 -8.92
C TYR A 389 -3.07 -14.67 -9.44
N ASN A 390 -2.17 -15.12 -10.32
CA ASN A 390 -2.22 -16.48 -10.87
C ASN A 390 -2.02 -17.52 -9.75
N ILE A 391 -1.05 -17.28 -8.86
CA ILE A 391 -0.81 -18.12 -7.68
C ILE A 391 -1.95 -18.03 -6.66
N ALA A 392 -2.52 -16.83 -6.46
CA ALA A 392 -3.68 -16.64 -5.60
C ALA A 392 -4.90 -17.42 -6.11
N TRP A 393 -5.15 -17.37 -7.42
CA TRP A 393 -6.23 -18.10 -8.09
C TRP A 393 -6.06 -19.61 -7.97
N GLN A 394 -4.84 -20.12 -8.15
CA GLN A 394 -4.52 -21.52 -7.95
C GLN A 394 -4.79 -21.98 -6.51
N ALA A 395 -4.34 -21.21 -5.51
CA ALA A 395 -4.61 -21.48 -4.11
C ALA A 395 -6.11 -21.51 -3.81
N TYR A 396 -6.83 -20.47 -4.25
CA TYR A 396 -8.28 -20.35 -4.08
C TYR A 396 -9.02 -21.57 -4.69
N CYS A 397 -8.65 -21.98 -5.91
CA CYS A 397 -9.29 -23.13 -6.55
C CYS A 397 -9.02 -24.43 -5.81
N ASN A 398 -7.79 -24.63 -5.32
CA ASN A 398 -7.43 -25.80 -4.53
C ASN A 398 -8.22 -25.86 -3.21
N ALA A 399 -8.32 -24.73 -2.50
CA ALA A 399 -8.98 -24.65 -1.21
C ALA A 399 -10.52 -24.81 -1.30
N ASN A 400 -11.12 -24.36 -2.40
CA ASN A 400 -12.57 -24.28 -2.55
C ASN A 400 -13.17 -25.33 -3.49
N GLY A 401 -12.40 -26.35 -3.88
CA GLY A 401 -12.90 -27.48 -4.68
C GLY A 401 -13.27 -27.09 -6.12
N LEU A 402 -12.55 -26.12 -6.69
CA LEU A 402 -12.71 -25.66 -8.07
C LEU A 402 -11.63 -26.25 -8.99
N LEU A 403 -11.16 -27.46 -8.66
CA LEU A 403 -10.28 -28.23 -9.51
C LEU A 403 -11.10 -29.16 -10.40
N ASP A 404 -10.66 -29.37 -11.63
CA ASP A 404 -11.22 -30.39 -12.51
C ASP A 404 -10.78 -31.82 -12.10
N ALA A 405 -11.20 -32.82 -12.88
CA ALA A 405 -10.85 -34.22 -12.63
C ALA A 405 -9.34 -34.51 -12.74
N ASP A 406 -8.60 -33.64 -13.41
CA ASP A 406 -7.15 -33.71 -13.63
C ASP A 406 -6.37 -32.84 -12.62
N GLY A 407 -7.05 -32.17 -11.70
CA GLY A 407 -6.43 -31.32 -10.69
C GLY A 407 -6.05 -29.93 -11.20
N ASN A 408 -6.50 -29.51 -12.39
CA ASN A 408 -6.27 -28.16 -12.90
C ASN A 408 -7.29 -27.18 -12.27
N PRO A 409 -6.86 -25.95 -11.94
CA PRO A 409 -7.78 -24.92 -11.48
C PRO A 409 -8.77 -24.53 -12.60
N LYS A 410 -9.97 -24.05 -12.21
CA LYS A 410 -10.90 -23.36 -13.12
C LYS A 410 -10.17 -22.26 -13.90
N GLU A 411 -10.65 -21.97 -15.11
CA GLU A 411 -10.16 -20.83 -15.89
C GLU A 411 -10.22 -19.54 -15.06
N GLN A 412 -9.11 -18.80 -15.11
CA GLN A 412 -8.94 -17.56 -14.39
C GLN A 412 -9.78 -16.44 -15.04
N PRO A 413 -10.49 -15.61 -14.28
CA PRO A 413 -11.22 -14.49 -14.87
C PRO A 413 -10.23 -13.48 -15.48
N ALA A 414 -10.64 -12.90 -16.61
CA ALA A 414 -9.90 -11.82 -17.24
C ALA A 414 -9.74 -10.64 -16.26
N PRO A 415 -8.58 -9.96 -16.26
CA PRO A 415 -8.36 -8.83 -15.38
C PRO A 415 -9.35 -7.71 -15.71
N SER A 416 -10.10 -7.26 -14.70
CA SER A 416 -10.94 -6.06 -14.80
C SER A 416 -10.09 -4.81 -15.06
N ASP A 417 -10.72 -3.76 -15.59
CA ASP A 417 -10.06 -2.47 -15.82
C ASP A 417 -9.40 -1.93 -14.54
N ILE A 418 -10.02 -2.13 -13.37
CA ILE A 418 -9.44 -1.76 -12.07
C ILE A 418 -8.11 -2.48 -11.82
N ARG A 419 -8.05 -3.80 -12.05
CA ARG A 419 -6.82 -4.58 -11.85
C ARG A 419 -5.72 -4.21 -12.85
N LEU A 420 -6.10 -3.82 -14.06
CA LEU A 420 -5.18 -3.33 -15.08
C LEU A 420 -4.61 -1.95 -14.73
N ALA A 421 -5.44 -1.06 -14.18
CA ALA A 421 -5.06 0.31 -13.83
C ALA A 421 -4.30 0.42 -12.49
N LEU A 422 -4.59 -0.45 -11.51
CA LEU A 422 -3.96 -0.37 -10.21
C LEU A 422 -2.45 -0.65 -10.31
N PRO A 423 -1.58 0.21 -9.74
CA PRO A 423 -0.17 -0.08 -9.68
C PRO A 423 0.11 -1.28 -8.76
N PRO A 424 1.18 -2.05 -9.04
CA PRO A 424 1.64 -3.09 -8.14
C PRO A 424 1.99 -2.49 -6.77
N SER A 425 1.68 -3.22 -5.71
CA SER A 425 2.09 -2.90 -4.35
C SER A 425 3.61 -3.04 -4.23
N THR A 426 4.26 -1.99 -3.73
CA THR A 426 5.73 -1.85 -3.58
C THR A 426 6.31 -2.53 -2.36
#